data_AF-A0A437LYF6-F1
#
_entry.id   AF-A0A437LYF6-F1
#
_cell.length_a   1.000
_cell.length_b   1.000
_cell.length_c   1.000
_cell.angle_alpha   90.00
_cell.angle_beta   90.00
_cell.angle_gamma   90.00
#
_symmetry.space_group_name_H-M   'P 1'
#
loop_
_entity.id
_entity.type
_entity.pdbx_description
1 polymer ?
#
loop_
_entity_poly.entity_id
_entity_poly.type
_entity_poly.pdbx_seq_one_letter_code
_entity_poly.pdbx_strand_id
1 'polypeptide(L)'
;MPDMVEPVQISDSGQIRMVVGDVMRFEAVNALGSLLVDIDLVAWTVLRDRHPDILGAVRALEALARHGRWQTKRGTRSLVVSLGPLIIDEVTAPN
;
A
#
# COMPACT_ATOMS: atom_id res chain seq x y z
N MET A 1 -25.40 2.82 2.79
CA MET A 1 -24.99 1.53 2.19
C MET A 1 -23.59 1.26 2.67
N PRO A 2 -23.23 0.06 3.16
CA PRO A 2 -21.86 -0.18 3.58
C PRO A 2 -20.98 -0.06 2.33
N ASP A 3 -19.98 0.82 2.38
CA ASP A 3 -18.95 0.92 1.37
C ASP A 3 -18.27 -0.45 1.27
N MET A 4 -18.71 -1.26 0.31
CA MET A 4 -18.10 -2.54 -0.01
C MET A 4 -16.73 -2.17 -0.60
N VAL A 5 -15.70 -2.12 0.26
CA VAL A 5 -14.34 -1.85 -0.20
C VAL A 5 -13.93 -3.05 -1.04
N GLU A 6 -14.04 -2.88 -2.36
CA GLU A 6 -13.71 -3.93 -3.31
C GLU A 6 -12.27 -4.39 -3.11
N PRO A 7 -12.01 -5.70 -3.18
CA PRO A 7 -10.66 -6.21 -3.02
C PRO A 7 -9.75 -5.62 -4.09
N VAL A 8 -8.65 -5.00 -3.63
CA VAL A 8 -7.59 -4.48 -4.48
C VAL A 8 -6.54 -5.56 -4.63
N GLN A 9 -6.20 -5.90 -5.87
CA GLN A 9 -5.11 -6.82 -6.20
C GLN A 9 -4.00 -6.04 -6.87
N ILE A 10 -2.81 -6.05 -6.28
CA ILE A 10 -1.63 -5.42 -6.84
C ILE A 10 -1.01 -6.36 -7.86
N SER A 11 -0.64 -5.82 -9.02
CA SER A 11 -0.01 -6.61 -10.06
C SER A 11 1.31 -7.22 -9.56
N ASP A 12 1.41 -8.55 -9.64
CA ASP A 12 2.60 -9.35 -9.33
C ASP A 12 3.75 -9.13 -10.33
N SER A 13 3.46 -8.56 -11.50
CA SER A 13 4.52 -8.22 -12.45
C SER A 13 5.47 -7.20 -11.81
N GLY A 14 6.63 -7.66 -11.34
CA GLY A 14 7.68 -6.88 -10.67
C GLY A 14 8.23 -5.69 -11.48
N GLN A 15 7.60 -5.37 -12.60
CA GLN A 15 7.88 -4.25 -13.50
C GLN A 15 7.14 -2.97 -13.12
N ILE A 16 6.08 -3.01 -12.29
CA ILE A 16 5.19 -1.85 -12.12
C ILE A 16 5.23 -1.26 -10.72
N ARG A 17 6.42 -0.85 -10.36
CA ARG A 17 6.76 -0.24 -9.09
C ARG A 17 7.52 1.03 -9.39
N MET A 18 6.83 2.16 -9.35
CA MET A 18 7.43 3.44 -9.67
C MET A 18 7.53 4.29 -8.42
N VAL A 19 8.72 4.84 -8.19
CA VAL A 19 8.90 5.92 -7.23
C VAL A 19 8.47 7.22 -7.91
N VAL A 20 7.45 7.89 -7.36
CA VAL A 20 6.93 9.16 -7.87
C VAL A 20 7.02 10.18 -6.75
N GLY A 21 8.13 10.92 -6.70
CA GLY A 21 8.39 11.84 -5.59
C GLY A 21 8.64 11.07 -4.28
N ASP A 22 7.79 11.27 -3.29
CA ASP A 22 7.83 10.67 -1.95
C ASP A 22 6.96 9.40 -1.81
N VAL A 23 6.28 8.97 -2.88
CA VAL A 23 5.42 7.79 -2.86
C VAL A 23 5.95 6.66 -3.75
N MET A 24 5.72 5.44 -3.27
CA MET A 24 5.78 4.20 -4.02
C MET A 24 4.41 3.94 -4.65
N ARG A 25 4.38 3.87 -5.99
CA ARG A 25 3.16 3.63 -6.77
C ARG A 25 3.15 2.22 -7.34
N PHE A 26 2.01 1.57 -7.20
CA PHE A 26 1.72 0.23 -7.71
C PHE A 26 0.53 0.27 -8.65
N GLU A 27 0.60 -0.45 -9.76
CA GLU A 27 -0.60 -0.76 -10.52
C GLU A 27 -1.39 -1.87 -9.81
N ALA A 28 -2.70 -1.64 -9.71
CA ALA A 28 -3.62 -2.59 -9.11
C ALA A 28 -4.93 -2.65 -9.90
N VAL A 29 -5.70 -3.70 -9.64
CA VAL A 29 -7.03 -3.89 -10.21
C VAL A 29 -8.04 -4.15 -9.09
N ASN A 30 -9.25 -3.66 -9.27
CA ASN A 30 -10.41 -4.04 -8.49
C ASN A 30 -11.61 -4.34 -9.42
N ALA A 31 -12.80 -4.55 -8.87
CA ALA A 31 -13.97 -4.90 -9.70
C ALA A 31 -14.41 -3.75 -10.64
N LEU A 32 -13.97 -2.52 -10.36
CA LEU A 32 -14.23 -1.33 -11.18
C LEU A 32 -13.15 -1.06 -12.25
N GLY A 33 -12.09 -1.88 -12.30
CA GLY A 33 -11.04 -1.81 -13.31
C GLY A 33 -9.65 -1.47 -12.74
N SER A 34 -8.78 -0.94 -13.59
CA SER A 34 -7.40 -0.59 -13.21
C SER A 34 -7.35 0.67 -12.35
N LEU A 35 -6.50 0.67 -11.34
CA LEU A 35 -6.23 1.77 -10.44
C LEU A 35 -4.74 1.83 -10.07
N LEU A 36 -4.36 2.91 -9.39
CA LEU A 36 -3.03 3.06 -8.81
C LEU A 36 -3.12 3.02 -7.29
N VAL A 37 -2.22 2.30 -6.63
CA VAL A 37 -2.07 2.32 -5.17
C VAL A 37 -0.81 3.09 -4.86
N ASP A 38 -0.95 4.19 -4.12
CA ASP A 38 0.16 5.02 -3.66
C ASP A 38 0.36 4.80 -2.17
N ILE A 39 1.59 4.52 -1.78
CA ILE A 39 2.01 4.44 -0.38
C ILE A 39 3.28 5.27 -0.21
N ASP A 40 3.39 6.00 0.89
CA ASP A 40 4.61 6.73 1.24
C ASP A 40 5.85 5.82 1.22
N LEU A 41 6.99 6.31 0.72
CA LEU A 41 8.23 5.52 0.58
C LEU A 41 8.76 5.01 1.92
N VAL A 42 8.65 5.79 2.99
CA VAL A 42 9.06 5.38 4.33
C VAL A 42 8.15 4.26 4.81
N ALA A 43 6.83 4.42 4.61
CA ALA A 43 5.87 3.38 4.95
C ALA A 43 6.08 2.08 4.15
N TRP A 44 6.40 2.18 2.86
CA TRP A 44 6.77 1.02 2.04
C TRP A 44 8.04 0.33 2.53
N THR A 45 9.05 1.12 2.92
CA THR A 45 10.30 0.59 3.48
C THR A 45 10.03 -0.19 4.77
N VAL A 46 9.24 0.37 5.69
CA VAL A 46 8.85 -0.31 6.93
C VAL A 46 8.08 -1.61 6.66
N LEU A 47 7.17 -1.61 5.68
CA LEU A 47 6.46 -2.82 5.28
C LEU A 47 7.42 -3.89 4.75
N ARG A 48 8.40 -3.51 3.93
CA ARG A 48 9.42 -4.44 3.42
C ARG A 48 10.35 -4.95 4.52
N ASP A 49 10.70 -4.14 5.51
CA ASP A 49 11.53 -4.58 6.62
C ASP A 49 10.79 -5.61 7.50
N ARG A 50 9.48 -5.44 7.68
CA ARG A 50 8.62 -6.41 8.40
C ARG A 50 8.30 -7.66 7.57
N HIS A 51 8.37 -7.56 6.25
CA HIS A 51 8.09 -8.64 5.30
C HIS A 51 9.26 -8.76 4.30
N PRO A 52 10.34 -9.47 4.66
CA PRO A 52 11.53 -9.57 3.80
C PRO A 52 11.24 -10.24 2.46
N ASP A 53 10.18 -11.05 2.39
CA ASP A 53 9.61 -11.50 1.12
C ASP A 53 8.71 -10.43 0.51
N ILE A 54 8.96 -10.15 -0.76
CA ILE A 54 8.29 -9.11 -1.50
C ILE A 54 6.80 -9.41 -1.75
N LEU A 55 6.44 -10.69 -1.89
CA LEU A 55 5.03 -11.09 -2.01
C LEU A 55 4.30 -10.86 -0.68
N GLY A 56 4.96 -11.14 0.45
CA GLY A 56 4.48 -10.78 1.78
C GLY A 56 4.21 -9.28 1.95
N ALA A 57 5.15 -8.42 1.54
CA ALA A 57 4.98 -6.96 1.61
C ALA A 57 3.83 -6.45 0.74
N VAL A 58 3.64 -7.03 -0.45
CA VAL A 58 2.53 -6.69 -1.35
C VAL A 58 1.19 -7.12 -0.76
N ARG A 59 1.07 -8.34 -0.21
CA ARG A 59 -0.16 -8.79 0.45
C ARG A 59 -0.53 -7.93 1.66
N ALA A 60 0.46 -7.50 2.43
CA ALA A 60 0.24 -6.57 3.53
C ALA A 60 -0.29 -5.22 3.01
N LEU A 61 0.25 -4.72 1.88
CA LEU A 61 -0.23 -3.52 1.23
C LEU A 61 -1.67 -3.66 0.68
N GLU A 62 -2.03 -4.80 0.09
CA GLU A 62 -3.41 -5.10 -0.35
C GLU A 62 -4.39 -5.14 0.84
N ALA A 63 -3.97 -5.66 1.99
CA ALA A 63 -4.77 -5.62 3.21
C ALA A 63 -4.98 -4.19 3.70
N LEU A 64 -3.93 -3.36 3.67
CA LEU A 64 -4.00 -1.94 4.04
C LEU A 64 -4.82 -1.11 3.04
N ALA A 65 -4.83 -1.48 1.76
CA ALA A 65 -5.64 -0.84 0.73
C ALA A 65 -7.13 -0.80 1.10
N ARG A 66 -7.63 -1.78 1.87
CA ARG A 66 -9.01 -1.78 2.39
C ARG A 66 -9.34 -0.58 3.29
N HIS A 67 -8.32 0.02 3.88
CA HIS A 67 -8.42 1.19 4.76
C HIS A 67 -7.81 2.45 4.14
N GLY A 68 -7.38 2.36 2.87
CA GLY A 68 -6.82 3.48 2.13
C GLY A 68 -7.88 4.53 1.80
N ARG A 69 -7.42 5.75 1.49
CA ARG A 69 -8.27 6.85 1.07
C ARG A 69 -8.28 6.96 -0.45
N TRP A 70 -9.46 6.83 -1.05
CA TRP A 70 -9.64 7.02 -2.48
C TRP A 70 -9.42 8.49 -2.87
N GLN A 71 -8.69 8.72 -3.95
CA GLN A 71 -8.51 10.02 -4.58
C GLN A 71 -8.66 9.89 -6.08
N THR A 72 -9.27 10.88 -6.71
CA THR A 72 -9.35 10.98 -8.17
C THR A 72 -8.63 12.23 -8.61
N LYS A 73 -7.55 12.09 -9.38
CA LYS A 73 -6.79 13.23 -9.91
C LYS A 73 -6.73 13.12 -11.43
N ARG A 74 -7.29 14.10 -12.13
CA ARG A 74 -7.30 14.19 -13.61
C ARG A 74 -7.86 12.92 -14.29
N GLY A 75 -8.89 12.30 -13.71
CA GLY A 75 -9.52 11.08 -14.24
C GLY A 75 -8.82 9.78 -13.84
N THR A 76 -7.66 9.85 -13.19
CA THR A 76 -6.97 8.67 -12.64
C THR A 76 -7.45 8.39 -11.22
N ARG A 77 -7.88 7.16 -10.96
CA ARG A 77 -8.28 6.67 -9.64
C ARG A 77 -7.04 6.16 -8.91
N SER A 78 -6.72 6.79 -7.79
CA SER A 78 -5.62 6.44 -6.91
C SER A 78 -6.14 6.09 -5.52
N LEU A 79 -5.46 5.16 -4.87
CA LEU A 79 -5.74 4.78 -3.48
C LEU A 79 -4.52 5.11 -2.65
N VAL A 80 -4.65 6.08 -1.75
CA VAL A 80 -3.57 6.47 -0.85
C VAL A 80 -3.63 5.60 0.39
N VAL A 81 -2.57 4.84 0.62
CA VAL A 81 -2.41 3.96 1.78
C VAL A 81 -1.38 4.57 2.72
N SER A 82 -1.74 4.62 3.99
CA SER A 82 -0.84 5.03 5.06
C SER A 82 -0.72 3.89 6.05
N LEU A 83 0.47 3.65 6.57
CA LEU A 83 0.58 2.92 7.83
C LEU A 83 -0.07 3.78 8.91
N GLY A 84 -0.77 3.15 9.85
CA GLY A 84 -1.19 3.81 11.08
C GLY A 84 0.03 4.40 11.83
N PRO A 85 -0.18 5.09 12.96
CA PRO A 85 0.94 5.66 13.71
C PRO A 85 2.02 4.60 13.94
N LEU A 86 3.24 4.89 13.48
CA LEU A 86 4.39 4.03 13.70
C LEU A 86 4.72 4.11 15.19
N ILE A 87 4.22 3.14 15.96
CA ILE A 87 4.64 2.95 17.34
C ILE A 87 5.99 2.24 17.27
N ILE A 88 7.05 2.99 17.58
CA ILE A 88 8.35 2.42 17.88
C ILE A 88 8.26 1.96 19.33
N ASP A 89 7.95 0.68 19.54
CA ASP A 89 8.14 0.09 20.86
C ASP A 89 9.65 0.09 21.11
N GLU A 90 10.10 0.89 22.09
CA GLU A 90 11.45 0.73 22.64
C GLU A 90 11.56 -0.70 23.13
N VAL A 91 12.34 -1.52 22.43
CA VAL A 91 12.72 -2.84 22.90
C VAL A 91 13.52 -2.62 24.19
N THR A 92 12.84 -2.67 25.33
CA THR A 92 13.51 -2.82 26.62
C THR A 92 14.30 -4.11 26.55
N ALA A 93 15.61 -4.00 26.38
CA ALA A 93 16.53 -5.11 26.51
C ALA A 93 16.33 -5.73 27.91
N PRO A 94 16.18 -7.06 28.03
CA PRO A 94 16.18 -7.70 29.33
C PRO A 94 17.57 -7.53 29.97
N ASN A 95 17.58 -7.01 31.19
CA ASN A 95 18.75 -6.96 32.08
C ASN A 95 19.25 -8.37 32.44
#